data_AF-A0A9D4RQW0-F1
#
_entry.id   AF-A0A9D4RQW0-F1
#
_cell.length_a   1.000
_cell.length_b   1.000
_cell.length_c   1.000
_cell.angle_alpha   90.00
_cell.angle_beta   90.00
_cell.angle_gamma   90.00
#
_symmetry.space_group_name_H-M   'P 1'
#
loop_
_entity.id
_entity.type
_entity.pdbx_description
1 polymer ?
#
loop_
_entity_poly.entity_id
_entity_poly.type
_entity_poly.pdbx_seq_one_letter_code
_entity_poly.pdbx_strand_id
1 'polypeptide(L)'
;MGRLRNARRDVGMFQHHDGITGTSLPFVVSGDEERLTNAFRKAREALAFALSLLLTKESVRSTTALKHSFDKESPRSLLLLNELKCQVENLKIVVANPVEHAREDIVSVCIVRVMKW
;
A
#
# COMPACT_ATOMS: atom_id res chain seq x y z
N MET A 1 1.65 17.94 0.65
CA MET A 1 2.71 17.95 1.70
C MET A 1 2.30 17.31 3.04
N GLY A 2 1.04 17.35 3.50
CA GLY A 2 0.67 16.83 4.84
C GLY A 2 0.61 15.31 5.05
N ARG A 3 0.34 14.50 4.01
CA ARG A 3 0.08 13.04 4.17
C ARG A 3 1.31 12.25 4.63
N LEU A 4 2.47 12.43 3.97
CA LEU A 4 3.71 11.75 4.34
C LEU A 4 4.30 12.21 5.67
N ARG A 5 4.15 13.51 6.01
CA ARG A 5 4.56 14.03 7.32
C ARG A 5 3.82 13.31 8.45
N ASN A 6 2.50 13.17 8.31
CA ASN A 6 1.69 12.49 9.31
C ASN A 6 1.99 10.99 9.37
N ALA A 7 2.19 10.34 8.21
CA ALA A 7 2.60 8.93 8.18
C ALA A 7 3.92 8.69 8.92
N ARG A 8 4.95 9.53 8.69
CA ARG A 8 6.22 9.44 9.42
C ARG A 8 6.07 9.67 10.92
N ARG A 9 5.24 10.64 11.33
CA ARG A 9 4.96 10.89 12.75
C ARG A 9 4.31 9.67 13.41
N ASP A 10 3.29 9.11 12.76
CA ASP A 10 2.52 7.97 13.28
C ASP A 10 3.43 6.72 13.41
N VAL A 11 4.31 6.46 12.44
CA VAL A 11 5.35 5.40 12.54
C VAL A 11 6.37 5.71 13.64
N GLY A 12 6.82 6.96 13.75
CA GLY A 12 7.80 7.37 14.76
C GLY A 12 7.27 7.26 16.19
N MET A 13 5.98 7.54 16.42
CA MET A 13 5.34 7.33 17.72
C MET A 13 5.38 5.87 18.15
N PHE A 14 5.13 4.94 17.22
CA PHE A 14 5.17 3.51 17.49
C PHE A 14 6.58 3.00 17.85
N GLN A 15 7.64 3.71 17.45
CA GLN A 15 9.02 3.40 17.85
C GLN A 15 9.31 3.74 19.32
N HIS A 16 8.37 4.37 20.04
CA HIS A 16 8.47 4.49 21.50
C HIS A 16 8.69 3.11 22.09
N HIS A 17 9.57 3.02 23.09
CA HIS A 17 9.98 1.73 23.63
C HIS A 17 8.80 0.92 24.16
N ASP A 18 7.73 1.54 24.65
CA ASP A 18 6.52 0.80 25.06
C ASP A 18 5.59 0.41 23.91
N GLY A 19 5.70 1.07 22.75
CA GLY A 19 4.89 0.78 21.57
C GLY A 19 5.43 -0.46 20.85
N ILE A 20 6.66 -0.37 20.33
CA ILE A 20 7.27 -1.45 19.54
C ILE A 20 7.51 -2.73 20.32
N THR A 21 7.80 -2.65 21.62
CA THR A 21 8.02 -3.86 22.44
C THR A 21 6.72 -4.49 22.92
N GLY A 22 5.57 -3.83 22.72
CA GLY A 22 4.27 -4.32 23.16
C GLY A 22 4.07 -4.31 24.68
N THR A 23 4.82 -3.49 25.42
CA THR A 23 4.66 -3.34 26.89
C THR A 23 3.59 -2.31 27.29
N SER A 24 2.98 -1.64 26.31
CA SER A 24 1.87 -0.71 26.53
C SER A 24 0.56 -1.41 26.97
N LEU A 25 -0.34 -0.65 27.60
CA LEU A 25 -1.68 -1.13 27.94
C LEU A 25 -2.50 -1.46 26.67
N PRO A 26 -3.45 -2.41 26.72
CA PRO A 26 -4.20 -2.85 25.53
C PRO A 26 -4.89 -1.74 24.72
N PHE A 27 -5.40 -0.70 25.38
CA PHE A 27 -6.03 0.43 24.68
C PHE A 27 -5.00 1.33 23.97
N VAL A 28 -3.78 1.43 24.50
CA VAL A 28 -2.68 2.17 23.87
C VAL A 28 -2.20 1.41 22.63
N VAL A 29 -2.02 0.09 22.76
CA VAL A 29 -1.69 -0.79 21.62
C VAL A 29 -2.73 -0.66 20.50
N SER A 30 -4.02 -0.66 20.84
CA SER A 30 -5.10 -0.46 19.86
C SER A 30 -5.01 0.91 19.17
N GLY A 31 -4.62 1.96 19.90
CA GLY A 31 -4.39 3.28 19.30
C GLY A 31 -3.17 3.32 18.37
N ASP A 32 -2.10 2.61 18.70
CA ASP A 32 -0.91 2.48 17.84
C ASP A 32 -1.22 1.68 16.56
N GLU A 33 -1.99 0.60 16.69
CA GLU A 33 -2.54 -0.18 15.57
C GLU A 33 -3.30 0.71 14.56
N GLU A 34 -4.17 1.60 15.03
CA GLU A 34 -4.90 2.56 14.19
C GLU A 34 -3.97 3.57 13.52
N ARG A 35 -3.00 4.11 14.26
CA ARG A 35 -2.00 5.06 13.73
C ARG A 35 -1.18 4.44 12.61
N LEU A 36 -0.69 3.22 12.80
CA LEU A 36 0.09 2.49 11.79
C LEU A 36 -0.75 2.19 10.55
N THR A 37 -2.01 1.76 10.73
CA THR A 37 -2.91 1.50 9.61
C THR A 37 -3.18 2.76 8.79
N ASN A 38 -3.39 3.90 9.47
CA ASN A 38 -3.55 5.19 8.82
C ASN A 38 -2.28 5.68 8.11
N ALA A 39 -1.11 5.44 8.72
CA ALA A 39 0.19 5.77 8.12
C ALA A 39 0.42 4.97 6.83
N PHE A 40 0.13 3.66 6.88
CA PHE A 40 0.20 2.76 5.73
C PHE A 40 -0.68 3.24 4.57
N ARG A 41 -1.96 3.58 4.84
CA ARG A 41 -2.88 4.12 3.83
C ARG A 41 -2.38 5.41 3.20
N LYS A 42 -1.92 6.37 4.02
CA LYS A 42 -1.36 7.65 3.55
C LYS A 42 -0.11 7.45 2.67
N ALA A 43 0.76 6.51 3.04
CA ALA A 43 1.96 6.19 2.26
C ALA A 43 1.59 5.56 0.90
N ARG A 44 0.62 4.64 0.89
CA ARG A 44 0.08 4.02 -0.33
C ARG A 44 -0.51 5.05 -1.30
N GLU A 45 -1.36 5.94 -0.80
CA GLU A 45 -1.93 7.01 -1.61
C GLU A 45 -0.86 7.93 -2.21
N ALA A 46 0.17 8.28 -1.43
CA ALA A 46 1.28 9.09 -1.92
C ALA A 46 2.10 8.35 -2.99
N LEU A 47 2.34 7.05 -2.81
CA LEU A 47 3.03 6.21 -3.79
C LEU A 47 2.24 6.09 -5.09
N ALA A 48 0.93 5.81 -5.00
CA ALA A 48 0.06 5.71 -6.18
C ALA A 48 0.02 7.02 -6.97
N PHE A 49 -0.04 8.16 -6.26
CA PHE A 49 0.03 9.48 -6.88
C PHE A 49 1.38 9.75 -7.55
N ALA A 50 2.50 9.39 -6.91
CA ALA A 50 3.81 9.54 -7.51
C ALA A 50 3.96 8.68 -8.78
N LEU A 51 3.55 7.42 -8.72
CA LEU A 51 3.63 6.49 -9.85
C LEU A 51 2.74 6.91 -11.01
N SER A 52 1.54 7.46 -10.75
CA SER A 52 0.67 7.95 -11.82
C SER A 52 1.30 9.14 -12.56
N LEU A 53 2.07 9.99 -11.87
CA LEU A 53 2.82 11.07 -12.51
C LEU A 53 4.02 10.56 -13.31
N LEU A 54 4.75 9.56 -12.79
CA LEU A 54 5.98 9.06 -13.40
C LEU A 54 5.74 8.15 -14.60
N LEU A 55 4.63 7.39 -14.60
CA LEU A 55 4.37 6.34 -15.60
C LEU A 55 3.32 6.74 -16.65
N THR A 56 2.70 7.92 -16.51
CA THR A 56 1.64 8.37 -17.43
C THR A 56 2.12 9.55 -18.25
N LYS A 57 1.94 9.48 -19.59
CA LYS A 57 2.28 10.58 -20.50
C LYS A 57 1.38 11.80 -20.22
N GLU A 58 1.94 13.01 -20.28
CA GLU A 58 1.25 14.25 -19.89
C GLU A 58 -0.09 14.51 -20.62
N SER A 59 -0.24 14.04 -21.86
CA SER A 59 -1.46 14.19 -22.65
C SER A 59 -2.60 13.24 -22.23
N VAL A 60 -2.30 12.24 -21.39
CA VAL A 60 -3.24 11.23 -20.88
C VAL A 60 -3.19 11.26 -19.36
N ARG A 61 -3.25 12.44 -18.73
CA ARG A 61 -3.50 12.59 -17.28
C ARG A 61 -4.95 12.18 -16.92
N SER A 62 -5.41 11.08 -17.49
CA SER A 62 -6.57 10.34 -17.01
C SER A 62 -6.16 9.66 -15.71
N THR A 63 -6.97 9.86 -14.68
CA THR A 63 -6.85 9.33 -13.33
C THR A 63 -7.02 7.81 -13.32
N THR A 64 -6.19 7.06 -14.06
CA THR A 64 -6.20 5.61 -13.96
C THR A 64 -5.60 5.28 -12.59
N ALA A 65 -6.48 5.11 -11.60
CA ALA A 65 -6.10 4.83 -10.23
C ALA A 65 -5.36 3.48 -10.20
N LEU A 66 -4.04 3.54 -10.01
CA LEU A 66 -3.24 2.35 -9.76
C LEU A 66 -3.84 1.63 -8.54
N LYS A 67 -4.20 0.37 -8.73
CA LYS A 67 -4.66 -0.49 -7.64
C LYS A 67 -3.44 -1.15 -7.01
N HIS A 68 -3.34 -1.08 -5.70
CA HIS A 68 -2.30 -1.79 -4.96
C HIS A 68 -2.58 -3.30 -4.97
N SER A 69 -1.54 -4.12 -4.84
CA SER A 69 -1.65 -5.59 -4.85
C SER A 69 -2.34 -6.16 -3.63
N PHE A 70 -2.36 -5.44 -2.51
CA PHE A 70 -3.06 -5.83 -1.30
C PHE A 70 -3.66 -4.63 -0.56
N ASP A 71 -4.64 -4.93 0.28
CA ASP A 71 -5.25 -3.99 1.20
C ASP A 71 -5.34 -4.56 2.62
N LYS A 72 -5.65 -3.69 3.57
CA LYS A 72 -5.90 -4.03 4.97
C LYS A 72 -7.01 -3.12 5.47
N GLU A 73 -8.20 -3.69 5.68
CA GLU A 73 -9.40 -2.92 6.02
C GLU A 73 -9.31 -2.29 7.42
N SER A 74 -8.75 -3.04 8.36
CA SER A 74 -8.58 -2.63 9.75
C SER A 74 -7.26 -3.16 10.34
N PRO A 75 -6.77 -2.62 11.46
CA PRO A 75 -5.52 -3.08 12.05
C PRO A 75 -5.48 -4.59 12.34
N ARG A 76 -6.63 -5.17 12.71
CA ARG A 76 -6.78 -6.59 13.04
C ARG A 76 -7.23 -7.48 11.87
N SER A 77 -7.58 -6.87 10.73
CA SER A 77 -7.92 -7.63 9.53
C SER A 77 -6.68 -8.31 8.92
N LEU A 78 -6.90 -9.46 8.29
CA LEU A 78 -5.89 -10.10 7.44
C LEU A 78 -5.61 -9.23 6.21
N LEU A 79 -4.42 -9.39 5.65
CA LEU A 79 -4.07 -8.75 4.38
C LEU A 79 -4.94 -9.35 3.27
N LEU A 80 -5.73 -8.50 2.62
CA LEU A 80 -6.57 -8.88 1.49
C LEU A 80 -5.75 -8.70 0.21
N LEU A 81 -5.39 -9.80 -0.46
CA LEU A 81 -4.79 -9.73 -1.79
C LEU A 81 -5.86 -9.29 -2.79
N ASN A 82 -5.57 -8.22 -3.53
CA ASN A 82 -6.47 -7.74 -4.56
C ASN A 82 -6.41 -8.67 -5.77
N GLU A 83 -7.56 -9.26 -6.10
CA GLU A 83 -7.70 -10.18 -7.23
C GLU A 83 -7.63 -9.42 -8.56
N LEU A 84 -6.76 -9.88 -9.46
CA LEU A 84 -6.68 -9.40 -10.82
C LEU A 84 -7.66 -10.19 -11.68
N LYS A 85 -8.73 -9.52 -12.14
CA LYS A 85 -9.73 -10.16 -13.00
C LYS A 85 -9.19 -10.29 -14.43
N CYS A 86 -9.10 -11.52 -14.92
CA CYS A 86 -8.55 -11.86 -16.24
C CYS A 86 -9.43 -11.43 -17.45
N GLN A 87 -10.49 -10.64 -17.23
CA GLN A 87 -11.37 -10.17 -18.30
C GLN A 87 -10.78 -9.01 -19.12
N VAL A 88 -9.70 -8.40 -18.65
CA VAL A 88 -9.06 -7.25 -19.29
C VAL A 88 -7.88 -7.75 -20.13
N GLU A 89 -7.96 -7.63 -21.45
CA GLU A 89 -6.97 -8.19 -22.40
C GLU A 89 -5.56 -7.56 -22.29
N ASN A 90 -5.33 -6.57 -21.42
CA ASN A 90 -4.03 -5.88 -21.31
C ASN A 90 -3.76 -5.40 -19.87
N LEU A 91 -3.63 -6.33 -18.93
CA LEU A 91 -3.31 -6.00 -17.55
C LEU A 91 -1.82 -5.63 -17.41
N LYS A 92 -1.55 -4.44 -16.86
CA LYS A 92 -0.19 -3.97 -16.58
C LYS A 92 0.11 -4.09 -15.09
N ILE A 93 1.27 -4.66 -14.78
CA ILE A 93 1.79 -4.76 -13.41
C ILE A 93 2.93 -3.76 -13.28
N VAL A 94 2.93 -3.00 -12.19
CA VAL A 94 4.00 -2.07 -11.85
C VAL A 94 4.68 -2.57 -10.58
N VAL A 95 5.99 -2.77 -10.66
CA VAL A 95 6.83 -3.15 -9.52
C VAL A 95 7.80 -2.01 -9.26
N ALA A 96 7.81 -1.50 -8.02
CA ALA A 96 8.73 -0.44 -7.61
C ALA A 96 9.95 -1.05 -6.93
N ASN A 97 11.15 -0.72 -7.42
CA ASN A 97 12.40 -1.07 -6.78
C ASN A 97 12.89 0.13 -5.93
N PRO A 98 12.89 0.05 -4.59
CA PRO A 98 13.29 1.17 -3.75
C PRO A 98 14.81 1.30 -3.56
N VAL A 99 15.62 0.34 -4.04
CA VAL A 99 17.09 0.40 -3.93
C VAL A 99 17.72 1.01 -5.18
N GLU A 100 18.93 1.56 -5.01
CA GLU A 100 19.65 2.30 -6.05
C GLU A 100 20.31 1.42 -7.13
N HIS A 101 20.24 0.10 -6.99
CA HIS A 101 20.82 -0.87 -7.92
C HIS A 101 19.75 -1.74 -8.58
N ALA A 102 20.07 -2.29 -9.75
CA ALA A 102 19.23 -3.26 -10.44
C ALA A 102 19.03 -4.50 -9.56
N ARG A 103 17.79 -4.99 -9.52
CA ARG A 103 17.39 -6.14 -8.71
C ARG A 103 16.48 -7.04 -9.53
N GLU A 104 16.75 -8.34 -9.47
CA GLU A 104 15.86 -9.38 -9.96
C GLU A 104 15.19 -10.05 -8.76
N ASP A 105 13.88 -10.28 -8.86
CA ASP A 105 13.11 -10.91 -7.79
C ASP A 105 11.85 -11.59 -8.36
N ILE A 106 11.32 -12.55 -7.60
CA ILE A 106 10.09 -13.27 -7.97
C ILE A 106 8.89 -12.50 -7.41
N VAL A 107 7.96 -12.13 -8.30
CA VAL A 107 6.71 -11.45 -7.92
C VAL A 107 5.52 -12.37 -8.19
N SER A 108 4.79 -12.70 -7.13
CA SER A 108 3.56 -13.51 -7.21
C SER A 108 2.32 -12.62 -7.22
N VAL A 109 1.35 -12.94 -8.08
CA VAL A 109 0.06 -12.23 -8.16
C VAL A 109 -1.11 -13.20 -8.18
N CYS A 110 -2.24 -12.80 -7.58
CA CYS A 110 -3.48 -13.57 -7.59
C CYS A 110 -4.33 -13.19 -8.79
N ILE A 111 -4.64 -14.15 -9.66
CA ILE A 111 -5.45 -13.97 -10.87
C ILE A 111 -6.73 -14.78 -10.73
N VAL A 112 -7.88 -14.13 -10.95
CA VAL A 112 -9.18 -14.80 -10.95
C VAL A 112 -9.76 -14.82 -12.36
N ARG A 113 -10.05 -16.04 -12.83
CA ARG A 113 -10.71 -16.27 -14.12
C ARG A 113 -12.22 -16.11 -13.94
N VAL A 114 -12.79 -15.09 -14.56
CA VAL A 114 -14.24 -14.90 -14.58
C VAL A 114 -14.78 -15.64 -15.80
N MET A 115 -15.42 -16.79 -15.60
CA MET A 115 -16.15 -17.50 -16.66
C MET A 115 -17.40 -16.69 -17.03
N LYS A 116 -17.54 -16.34 -18.31
CA LYS A 116 -18.81 -15.86 -18.88
C LYS A 116 -19.68 -17.09 -19.13
N TRP A 117 -20.89 -17.10 -18.57
CA TRP A 117 -21.96 -18.03 -18.93
C TRP A 117 -22.69 -17.51 -20.16
#